data_AF-A0AAJ0L8D2-F1
#
_entry.id   AF-A0AAJ0L8D2-F1
#
_cell.length_a   1.000
_cell.length_b   1.000
_cell.length_c   1.000
_cell.angle_alpha   90.00
_cell.angle_beta   90.00
_cell.angle_gamma   90.00
#
_symmetry.space_group_name_H-M   'P 1'
#
loop_
_entity.id
_entity.type
_entity.pdbx_description
1 polymer ?
#
loop_
_entity_poly.entity_id
_entity_poly.type
_entity_poly.pdbx_seq_one_letter_code
_entity_poly.pdbx_strand_id
1 'polypeptide(L)'
;MLTLVIALLAQAAITKAPSKPALAIVTRSGNEWQLEYRLNKKSGAWLFPVSQPVSATQKPWRERAWRVVTPGARIERRGSYDVLVPTNGTFVPLKVRIVFTPTNATLDREYDPAIAFSNGATALYSDQFDVVPSDDLNAIGIKEAGLSVQDLGGSHTAVRFHDVSGPVFAQGRRQSNPVLTGGETYVVFGSSKVEERAGVAMLADPALPEWLKVEVADFAPNVAEAYASRLGSRTDPRLPLLLMGWRGPTPGKVINDGGVRPGQIVFNFEGEGLLDSNERAAQRTRWFIAHEMAHF
;
A
#
# COMPACT_ATOMS: atom_id res chain seq x y z
N MET A 1 64.21 -32.11 -11.29
CA MET A 1 63.11 -31.49 -10.53
C MET A 1 62.55 -30.35 -11.36
N LEU A 2 61.29 -30.45 -11.76
CA LEU A 2 60.61 -29.52 -12.66
C LEU A 2 59.75 -28.57 -11.79
N THR A 3 60.05 -27.28 -11.78
CA THR A 3 59.26 -26.29 -11.02
C THR A 3 58.19 -25.69 -11.92
N LEU A 4 56.93 -26.05 -11.66
CA LEU A 4 55.75 -25.53 -12.34
C LEU A 4 55.34 -24.19 -11.70
N VAL A 5 55.31 -23.11 -12.46
CA VAL A 5 54.75 -21.82 -12.01
C VAL A 5 53.28 -21.76 -12.42
N ILE A 6 52.38 -21.78 -11.44
CA ILE A 6 50.95 -21.55 -11.64
C ILE A 6 50.70 -20.05 -11.46
N ALA A 7 50.32 -19.36 -12.54
CA ALA A 7 49.83 -17.98 -12.48
C ALA A 7 48.33 -18.00 -12.13
N LEU A 8 47.97 -17.52 -10.94
CA LEU A 8 46.58 -17.23 -10.59
C LEU A 8 46.14 -15.93 -11.28
N LEU A 9 45.26 -16.03 -12.26
CA LEU A 9 44.48 -14.89 -12.76
C LEU A 9 43.32 -14.65 -11.80
N ALA A 10 43.42 -13.61 -10.97
CA ALA A 10 42.30 -13.13 -10.17
C ALA A 10 41.30 -12.40 -11.10
N GLN A 11 40.17 -13.04 -11.40
CA GLN A 11 39.02 -12.35 -11.98
C GLN A 11 38.40 -11.46 -10.91
N ALA A 12 38.63 -10.15 -11.02
CA ALA A 12 37.90 -9.16 -10.25
C ALA A 12 36.42 -9.22 -10.66
N ALA A 13 35.59 -9.83 -9.80
CA ALA A 13 34.15 -9.68 -9.89
C ALA A 13 33.83 -8.19 -9.71
N ILE A 14 33.46 -7.51 -10.79
CA ILE A 14 32.92 -6.16 -10.74
C ILE A 14 31.56 -6.28 -10.08
N THR A 15 31.51 -6.10 -8.77
CA THR A 15 30.27 -5.89 -8.03
C THR A 15 29.67 -4.58 -8.52
N LYS A 16 28.71 -4.68 -9.46
CA LYS A 16 27.94 -3.55 -9.94
C LYS A 16 27.29 -2.90 -8.72
N ALA A 17 27.72 -1.69 -8.38
CA ALA A 17 27.14 -0.93 -7.28
C ALA A 17 25.61 -0.90 -7.45
N PRO A 18 24.83 -1.14 -6.39
CA PRO A 18 23.39 -1.19 -6.48
C PRO A 18 22.91 0.13 -7.10
N SER A 19 22.16 0.03 -8.21
CA SER A 19 21.60 1.22 -8.84
C SER A 19 20.67 1.91 -7.84
N LYS A 20 20.90 3.19 -7.56
CA LYS A 20 20.04 4.00 -6.67
C LYS A 20 18.58 3.79 -7.08
N PRO A 21 17.64 3.56 -6.15
CA PRO A 21 16.24 3.33 -6.50
C PRO A 21 15.63 4.54 -7.21
N ALA A 22 14.53 4.33 -7.92
CA ALA A 22 13.68 5.44 -8.36
C ALA A 22 13.16 6.21 -7.14
N LEU A 23 12.88 7.50 -7.32
CA LEU A 23 12.28 8.34 -6.29
C LEU A 23 10.88 8.75 -6.71
N ALA A 24 9.99 8.87 -5.74
CA ALA A 24 8.65 9.40 -5.91
C ALA A 24 8.36 10.48 -4.86
N ILE A 25 7.54 11.47 -5.22
CA ILE A 25 6.98 12.44 -4.29
C ILE A 25 5.47 12.45 -4.49
N VAL A 26 4.73 11.98 -3.49
CA VAL A 26 3.28 12.10 -3.41
C VAL A 26 2.96 13.39 -2.67
N THR A 27 2.19 14.26 -3.31
CA THR A 27 1.78 15.56 -2.75
C THR A 27 0.26 15.65 -2.71
N ARG A 28 -0.28 16.03 -1.55
CA ARG A 28 -1.67 16.46 -1.39
C ARG A 28 -1.74 17.97 -1.19
N SER A 29 -2.56 18.65 -1.98
CA SER A 29 -2.90 20.07 -1.81
C SER A 29 -4.42 20.24 -1.87
N GLY A 30 -5.07 20.37 -0.71
CA GLY A 30 -6.53 20.32 -0.62
C GLY A 30 -7.08 18.98 -1.13
N ASN A 31 -7.83 19.03 -2.23
CA ASN A 31 -8.39 17.84 -2.90
C ASN A 31 -7.54 17.35 -4.08
N GLU A 32 -6.45 18.06 -4.41
CA GLU A 32 -5.57 17.70 -5.51
C GLU A 32 -4.47 16.75 -5.05
N TRP A 33 -4.24 15.70 -5.85
CA TRP A 33 -3.20 14.73 -5.61
C TRP A 33 -2.26 14.66 -6.79
N GLN A 34 -0.97 14.78 -6.50
CA GLN A 34 0.09 14.75 -7.49
C GLN A 34 1.16 13.75 -7.10
N LEU A 35 1.76 13.13 -8.10
CA LEU A 35 2.87 12.21 -7.97
C LEU A 35 3.97 12.61 -8.96
N GLU A 36 5.17 12.91 -8.45
CA GLU A 36 6.36 13.14 -9.27
C GLU A 36 7.33 11.97 -9.12
N TYR A 37 7.57 11.24 -10.21
CA TYR A 37 8.65 10.29 -10.31
C TYR A 37 9.94 10.94 -10.79
N ARG A 38 11.06 10.51 -10.20
CA ARG A 38 12.42 10.70 -10.71
C ARG A 38 13.03 9.32 -10.93
N LEU A 39 13.04 8.92 -12.19
CA LEU A 39 13.49 7.60 -12.63
C LEU A 39 15.03 7.58 -12.65
N ASN A 40 15.61 6.46 -12.26
CA ASN A 40 17.05 6.32 -12.03
C ASN A 40 17.86 5.96 -13.30
N LYS A 41 17.18 5.54 -14.38
CA LYS A 41 17.78 5.13 -15.65
C LYS A 41 16.80 5.29 -16.80
N LYS A 42 17.32 5.35 -18.02
CA LYS A 42 16.50 5.25 -19.25
C LYS A 42 16.00 3.80 -19.36
N SER A 43 14.70 3.64 -19.59
CA SER A 43 14.09 2.34 -19.83
C SER A 43 12.87 2.49 -20.72
N GLY A 44 12.59 1.46 -21.52
CA GLY A 44 11.47 1.44 -22.47
C GLY A 44 10.11 1.42 -21.77
N ALA A 45 10.07 0.91 -20.54
CA ALA A 45 8.88 0.91 -19.71
C ALA A 45 9.22 0.88 -18.22
N TRP A 46 8.23 1.24 -17.40
CA TRP A 46 8.27 1.10 -15.96
C TRP A 46 6.96 0.48 -15.48
N LEU A 47 7.01 -0.75 -14.95
CA LEU A 47 5.82 -1.45 -14.43
C LEU A 47 5.46 -0.92 -13.06
N PHE A 48 4.17 -0.93 -12.76
CA PHE A 48 3.64 -0.83 -11.40
C PHE A 48 3.37 -2.24 -10.86
N PRO A 49 4.10 -2.73 -9.84
CA PRO A 49 3.89 -4.07 -9.28
C PRO A 49 2.46 -4.28 -8.76
N VAL A 50 1.91 -3.28 -8.06
CA VAL A 50 0.50 -3.26 -7.63
C VAL A 50 -0.37 -2.91 -8.83
N SER A 51 -0.99 -3.92 -9.43
CA SER A 51 -1.73 -3.82 -10.70
C SER A 51 -2.97 -4.72 -10.75
N GLN A 52 -3.34 -5.31 -9.63
CA GLN A 52 -4.48 -6.21 -9.51
C GLN A 52 -5.77 -5.44 -9.84
N PRO A 53 -6.71 -6.09 -10.54
CA PRO A 53 -7.96 -5.44 -10.90
C PRO A 53 -8.84 -5.26 -9.67
N VAL A 54 -9.85 -4.38 -9.79
CA VAL A 54 -10.88 -4.24 -8.75
C VAL A 54 -11.68 -5.54 -8.65
N SER A 55 -11.76 -6.16 -7.48
CA SER A 55 -12.31 -7.52 -7.32
C SER A 55 -13.73 -7.65 -7.87
N ALA A 56 -14.56 -6.64 -7.59
CA ALA A 56 -15.98 -6.64 -7.98
C ALA A 56 -16.21 -6.53 -9.50
N THR A 57 -15.27 -5.93 -10.25
CA THR A 57 -15.46 -5.67 -11.69
C THR A 57 -14.45 -6.36 -12.58
N GLN A 58 -13.37 -6.88 -11.99
CA GLN A 58 -12.20 -7.42 -12.70
C GLN A 58 -11.60 -6.44 -13.72
N LYS A 59 -11.82 -5.12 -13.54
CA LYS A 59 -11.29 -4.07 -14.41
C LYS A 59 -10.05 -3.41 -13.79
N PRO A 60 -9.06 -3.01 -14.63
CA PRO A 60 -7.96 -2.15 -14.19
C PRO A 60 -8.48 -0.84 -13.58
N TRP A 61 -7.76 -0.31 -12.60
CA TRP A 61 -8.17 0.90 -11.88
C TRP A 61 -7.27 2.10 -12.19
N ARG A 62 -5.97 1.89 -12.40
CA ARG A 62 -4.98 2.95 -12.49
C ARG A 62 -5.24 3.90 -13.66
N GLU A 63 -5.49 3.38 -14.86
CA GLU A 63 -5.77 4.21 -16.04
C GLU A 63 -6.96 5.16 -15.87
N ARG A 64 -7.95 4.79 -15.07
CA ARG A 64 -9.14 5.62 -14.79
C ARG A 64 -8.87 6.69 -13.73
N ALA A 65 -7.96 6.40 -12.81
CA ALA A 65 -7.69 7.25 -11.66
C ALA A 65 -6.44 8.11 -11.82
N TRP A 66 -5.51 7.73 -12.69
CA TRP A 66 -4.18 8.33 -12.84
C TRP A 66 -4.03 8.90 -14.24
N ARG A 67 -3.64 10.18 -14.32
CA ARG A 67 -3.40 10.89 -15.56
C ARG A 67 -1.97 11.40 -15.60
N VAL A 68 -1.18 10.87 -16.53
CA VAL A 68 0.16 11.38 -16.81
C VAL A 68 0.03 12.77 -17.44
N VAL A 69 0.67 13.78 -16.83
CA VAL A 69 0.68 15.16 -17.34
C VAL A 69 2.01 15.53 -17.99
N THR A 70 3.05 14.71 -17.81
CA THR A 70 4.31 14.86 -18.54
C THR A 70 4.13 14.44 -20.00
N PRO A 71 4.39 15.33 -20.99
CA PRO A 71 4.40 14.95 -22.39
C PRO A 71 5.43 13.85 -22.67
N GLY A 72 5.11 12.94 -23.59
CA GLY A 72 6.02 11.86 -23.96
C GLY A 72 5.87 10.58 -23.15
N ALA A 73 4.92 10.49 -22.21
CA ALA A 73 4.62 9.27 -21.47
C ALA A 73 3.11 9.08 -21.27
N ARG A 74 2.70 7.82 -21.14
CA ARG A 74 1.33 7.41 -20.77
C ARG A 74 1.37 6.17 -19.90
N ILE A 75 0.29 5.94 -19.16
CA ILE A 75 0.03 4.64 -18.52
C ILE A 75 -0.80 3.80 -19.51
N GLU A 76 -0.47 2.53 -19.64
CA GLU A 76 -1.29 1.54 -20.35
C GLU A 76 -1.21 0.17 -19.67
N ARG A 77 -2.19 -0.69 -19.96
CA ARG A 77 -2.19 -2.08 -19.51
C ARG A 77 -1.38 -3.00 -20.43
N ARG A 78 -0.50 -3.82 -19.87
CA ARG A 78 0.20 -4.91 -20.54
C ARG A 78 0.04 -6.21 -19.75
N GLY A 79 -0.81 -7.10 -20.25
CA GLY A 79 -1.18 -8.32 -19.54
C GLY A 79 -1.78 -7.99 -18.17
N SER A 80 -1.13 -8.50 -17.12
CA SER A 80 -1.54 -8.31 -15.72
C SER A 80 -1.01 -7.04 -15.05
N TYR A 81 -0.25 -6.21 -15.77
CA TYR A 81 0.43 -5.04 -15.19
C TYR A 81 0.04 -3.75 -15.88
N ASP A 82 -0.13 -2.70 -15.07
CA ASP A 82 -0.10 -1.33 -15.56
C ASP A 82 1.37 -0.94 -15.78
N VAL A 83 1.65 -0.24 -16.88
CA VAL A 83 2.99 0.20 -17.25
C VAL A 83 2.99 1.66 -17.66
N LEU A 84 4.01 2.39 -17.22
CA LEU A 84 4.37 3.68 -17.77
C LEU A 84 5.27 3.47 -18.99
N VAL A 85 4.83 3.97 -20.14
CA VAL A 85 5.49 3.78 -21.45
C VAL A 85 5.68 5.11 -22.17
N PRO A 86 6.67 5.24 -23.08
CA PRO A 86 6.80 6.43 -23.90
C PRO A 86 5.65 6.54 -24.90
N THR A 87 5.18 7.77 -25.14
CA THR A 87 4.29 8.07 -26.28
C THR A 87 5.08 8.49 -27.52
N ASN A 88 6.30 8.97 -27.33
CA ASN A 88 7.24 9.32 -28.38
C ASN A 88 8.66 8.90 -27.97
N GLY A 89 9.46 8.48 -28.95
CA GLY A 89 10.83 7.99 -28.70
C GLY A 89 10.90 6.61 -28.06
N THR A 90 12.09 6.26 -27.56
CA THR A 90 12.44 4.91 -27.10
C THR A 90 12.31 4.72 -25.58
N PHE A 91 12.34 5.80 -24.80
CA PHE A 91 12.44 5.73 -23.34
C PHE A 91 11.45 6.65 -22.64
N VAL A 92 10.96 6.21 -21.48
CA VAL A 92 10.16 7.06 -20.59
C VAL A 92 11.01 8.26 -20.10
N PRO A 93 10.47 9.50 -20.09
CA PRO A 93 11.15 10.65 -19.52
C PRO A 93 11.60 10.41 -18.07
N LEU A 94 12.80 10.84 -17.71
CA LEU A 94 13.35 10.60 -16.35
C LEU A 94 12.57 11.33 -15.25
N LYS A 95 11.75 12.31 -15.59
CA LYS A 95 10.85 13.02 -14.68
C LYS A 95 9.43 12.90 -15.20
N VAL A 96 8.55 12.24 -14.44
CA VAL A 96 7.16 12.02 -14.83
C VAL A 96 6.26 12.56 -13.74
N ARG A 97 5.32 13.43 -14.12
CA ARG A 97 4.28 13.95 -13.24
C ARG A 97 2.96 13.31 -13.59
N ILE A 98 2.24 12.92 -12.56
CA ILE A 98 0.92 12.29 -12.62
C ILE A 98 0.01 13.07 -11.68
N VAL A 99 -1.18 13.42 -12.16
CA VAL A 99 -2.29 13.85 -11.32
C VAL A 99 -3.16 12.63 -11.12
N PHE A 100 -3.56 12.33 -9.89
CA PHE A 100 -4.36 11.14 -9.62
C PHE A 100 -5.54 11.40 -8.67
N THR A 101 -6.46 10.46 -8.62
CA THR A 101 -7.52 10.40 -7.61
C THR A 101 -7.29 9.14 -6.76
N PRO A 102 -7.18 9.25 -5.43
CA PRO A 102 -7.08 8.09 -4.55
C PRO A 102 -8.21 7.10 -4.83
N THR A 103 -7.86 5.85 -5.10
CA THR A 103 -8.84 4.81 -5.46
C THR A 103 -9.24 4.04 -4.22
N ASN A 104 -10.45 4.30 -3.72
CA ASN A 104 -11.05 3.52 -2.63
C ASN A 104 -11.85 2.34 -3.20
N ALA A 105 -11.17 1.21 -3.40
CA ALA A 105 -11.77 -0.02 -3.90
C ALA A 105 -10.96 -1.23 -3.47
N THR A 106 -11.66 -2.34 -3.18
CA THR A 106 -11.03 -3.64 -2.94
C THR A 106 -10.44 -4.20 -4.25
N LEU A 107 -9.15 -4.55 -4.22
CA LEU A 107 -8.45 -5.20 -5.32
C LEU A 107 -8.43 -6.72 -5.15
N ASP A 108 -8.33 -7.46 -6.25
CA ASP A 108 -8.26 -8.93 -6.18
C ASP A 108 -6.96 -9.37 -5.53
N ARG A 109 -7.06 -10.01 -4.34
CA ARG A 109 -5.92 -10.50 -3.54
C ARG A 109 -4.81 -9.46 -3.34
N GLU A 110 -5.20 -8.20 -3.27
CA GLU A 110 -4.30 -7.06 -3.14
C GLU A 110 -5.00 -5.99 -2.31
N TYR A 111 -4.20 -5.11 -1.76
CA TYR A 111 -4.64 -4.09 -0.84
C TYR A 111 -5.28 -2.90 -1.54
N ASP A 112 -6.26 -2.32 -0.85
CA ASP A 112 -6.94 -1.13 -1.32
C ASP A 112 -5.91 0.00 -1.56
N PRO A 113 -5.89 0.61 -2.75
CA PRO A 113 -4.95 1.70 -3.03
C PRO A 113 -5.16 2.88 -2.07
N ALA A 114 -6.41 3.13 -1.68
CA ALA A 114 -6.73 4.17 -0.73
C ALA A 114 -7.89 3.79 0.18
N ILE A 115 -7.88 4.33 1.39
CA ILE A 115 -9.02 4.36 2.30
C ILE A 115 -9.42 5.82 2.46
N ALA A 116 -10.64 6.15 2.06
CA ALA A 116 -11.20 7.48 2.26
C ALA A 116 -11.95 7.51 3.60
N PHE A 117 -11.71 8.55 4.39
CA PHE A 117 -12.43 8.78 5.64
C PHE A 117 -13.46 9.90 5.48
N SER A 118 -14.58 9.84 6.21
CA SER A 118 -15.66 10.84 6.15
C SER A 118 -15.25 12.28 6.49
N ASN A 119 -14.16 12.48 7.25
CA ASN A 119 -13.59 13.79 7.55
C ASN A 119 -12.65 14.34 6.46
N GLY A 120 -12.56 13.67 5.30
CA GLY A 120 -11.67 14.05 4.20
C GLY A 120 -10.21 13.61 4.40
N ALA A 121 -9.86 12.90 5.46
CA ALA A 121 -8.58 12.22 5.53
C ALA A 121 -8.51 11.09 4.50
N THR A 122 -7.30 10.69 4.13
CA THR A 122 -7.09 9.61 3.16
C THR A 122 -5.85 8.82 3.54
N ALA A 123 -6.00 7.51 3.69
CA ALA A 123 -4.86 6.60 3.78
C ALA A 123 -4.47 6.14 2.37
N LEU A 124 -3.18 6.17 2.04
CA LEU A 124 -2.65 5.62 0.79
C LEU A 124 -1.73 4.44 1.09
N TYR A 125 -1.96 3.33 0.40
CA TYR A 125 -1.04 2.19 0.47
C TYR A 125 0.30 2.55 -0.19
N SER A 126 1.42 2.39 0.53
CA SER A 126 2.73 2.93 0.12
C SER A 126 3.28 2.33 -1.17
N ASP A 127 3.06 1.03 -1.38
CA ASP A 127 3.78 0.28 -2.42
C ASP A 127 3.08 0.39 -3.78
N GLN A 128 1.87 0.96 -3.82
CA GLN A 128 1.20 1.28 -5.08
C GLN A 128 2.00 2.27 -5.95
N PHE A 129 2.97 2.94 -5.34
CA PHE A 129 3.86 3.92 -5.97
C PHE A 129 5.20 3.32 -6.41
N ASP A 130 5.44 2.03 -6.18
CA ASP A 130 6.62 1.36 -6.70
C ASP A 130 6.60 1.29 -8.22
N VAL A 131 7.77 1.51 -8.82
CA VAL A 131 7.99 1.34 -10.26
C VAL A 131 9.25 0.51 -10.52
N VAL A 132 9.13 -0.48 -11.40
CA VAL A 132 10.23 -1.37 -11.80
C VAL A 132 10.56 -1.19 -13.28
N PRO A 133 11.81 -0.89 -13.66
CA PRO A 133 12.16 -0.66 -15.04
C PRO A 133 12.17 -1.97 -15.83
N SER A 134 11.63 -1.95 -17.04
CA SER A 134 11.71 -3.06 -17.99
C SER A 134 12.07 -2.55 -19.37
N ASP A 135 13.02 -3.24 -20.00
CA ASP A 135 13.43 -2.96 -21.38
C ASP A 135 12.70 -3.84 -22.41
N ASP A 136 11.90 -4.81 -21.95
CA ASP A 136 11.09 -5.70 -22.79
C ASP A 136 9.61 -5.62 -22.38
N LEU A 137 8.81 -4.93 -23.20
CA LEU A 137 7.36 -4.80 -23.02
C LEU A 137 6.60 -6.10 -23.30
N ASN A 138 7.10 -6.96 -24.18
CA ASN A 138 6.43 -8.21 -24.52
C ASN A 138 6.56 -9.21 -23.37
N ALA A 139 7.73 -9.26 -22.73
CA ALA A 139 7.96 -10.09 -21.54
C ALA A 139 7.05 -9.70 -20.36
N ILE A 140 6.59 -8.45 -20.29
CA ILE A 140 5.62 -8.02 -19.25
C ILE A 140 4.25 -8.62 -19.51
N GLY A 141 3.80 -8.61 -20.76
CA GLY A 141 2.45 -9.03 -21.13
C GLY A 141 2.14 -10.49 -20.83
N ILE A 142 3.17 -11.31 -20.66
CA ILE A 142 3.07 -12.74 -20.33
C ILE A 142 3.24 -13.05 -18.83
N LYS A 143 3.60 -12.06 -17.99
CA LYS A 143 3.77 -12.26 -16.55
C LYS A 143 2.41 -12.37 -15.84
N GLU A 144 2.33 -13.28 -14.88
CA GLU A 144 1.21 -13.41 -13.96
C GLU A 144 1.15 -12.22 -12.99
N ALA A 145 -0.05 -11.91 -12.48
CA ALA A 145 -0.24 -10.86 -11.48
C ALA A 145 0.38 -11.26 -10.13
N GLY A 146 0.66 -10.29 -9.26
CA GLY A 146 1.08 -10.55 -7.88
C GLY A 146 2.56 -10.84 -7.67
N LEU A 147 3.40 -10.60 -8.68
CA LEU A 147 4.85 -10.68 -8.50
C LEU A 147 5.34 -9.51 -7.63
N SER A 148 6.21 -9.82 -6.68
CA SER A 148 6.85 -8.79 -5.86
C SER A 148 7.80 -7.90 -6.68
N VAL A 149 8.20 -6.77 -6.11
CA VAL A 149 9.24 -5.91 -6.71
C VAL A 149 10.52 -6.69 -7.01
N GLN A 150 10.89 -7.63 -6.13
CA GLN A 150 12.08 -8.48 -6.27
C GLN A 150 11.90 -9.52 -7.39
N ASP A 151 10.73 -10.16 -7.49
CA ASP A 151 10.41 -11.11 -8.57
C ASP A 151 10.42 -10.45 -9.96
N LEU A 152 10.12 -9.16 -9.99
CA LEU A 152 10.22 -8.31 -11.18
C LEU A 152 11.64 -7.82 -11.47
N GLY A 153 12.63 -8.19 -10.64
CA GLY A 153 14.03 -7.79 -10.79
C GLY A 153 14.31 -6.32 -10.44
N GLY A 154 13.42 -5.71 -9.66
CA GLY A 154 13.47 -4.30 -9.28
C GLY A 154 13.96 -4.06 -7.85
N SER A 155 13.90 -2.79 -7.45
CA SER A 155 14.04 -2.35 -6.07
C SER A 155 12.91 -1.39 -5.74
N HIS A 156 12.50 -1.35 -4.46
CA HIS A 156 11.43 -0.45 -4.05
C HIS A 156 11.82 1.00 -4.32
N THR A 157 10.82 1.76 -4.76
CA THR A 157 10.91 3.21 -4.97
C THR A 157 10.95 3.89 -3.61
N ALA A 158 11.84 4.88 -3.45
CA ALA A 158 11.82 5.72 -2.25
C ALA A 158 10.76 6.81 -2.43
N VAL A 159 9.67 6.71 -1.68
CA VAL A 159 8.49 7.57 -1.81
C VAL A 159 8.47 8.58 -0.66
N ARG A 160 8.53 9.86 -0.99
CA ARG A 160 8.25 10.95 -0.04
C ARG A 160 6.76 11.27 -0.05
N PHE A 161 6.15 11.35 1.13
CA PHE A 161 4.75 11.75 1.29
C PHE A 161 4.68 13.15 1.87
N HIS A 162 4.03 14.07 1.17
CA HIS A 162 3.92 15.47 1.53
C HIS A 162 2.45 15.92 1.51
N ASP A 163 1.93 16.37 2.65
CA ASP A 163 0.64 17.07 2.71
C ASP A 163 0.92 18.55 2.97
N VAL A 164 0.44 19.41 2.08
CA VAL A 164 0.60 20.88 2.22
C VAL A 164 -0.08 21.37 3.50
N SER A 165 -1.08 20.65 3.99
CA SER A 165 -1.87 21.03 5.17
C SER A 165 -1.21 20.66 6.50
N GLY A 166 -0.11 19.90 6.49
CA GLY A 166 0.60 19.51 7.70
C GLY A 166 1.22 18.11 7.66
N PRO A 167 1.61 17.54 8.81
CA PRO A 167 2.25 16.24 8.86
C PRO A 167 1.28 15.08 8.55
N VAL A 168 1.75 14.12 7.77
CA VAL A 168 1.07 12.84 7.54
C VAL A 168 1.32 11.89 8.69
N PHE A 169 0.43 10.93 8.92
CA PHE A 169 0.67 9.85 9.88
C PHE A 169 1.26 8.65 9.14
N ALA A 170 2.44 8.20 9.56
CA ALA A 170 3.14 7.05 8.99
C ALA A 170 3.95 6.34 10.09
N GLN A 171 3.99 5.02 10.06
CA GLN A 171 4.77 4.20 11.00
C GLN A 171 4.52 4.57 12.48
N GLY A 172 3.25 4.75 12.84
CA GLY A 172 2.84 5.00 14.23
C GLY A 172 2.96 6.45 14.72
N ARG A 173 3.38 7.40 13.87
CA ARG A 173 3.57 8.81 14.29
C ARG A 173 3.31 9.82 13.18
N ARG A 174 3.04 11.07 13.58
CA ARG A 174 2.94 12.23 12.67
C ARG A 174 4.33 12.67 12.21
N GLN A 175 4.51 12.82 10.89
CA GLN A 175 5.79 13.17 10.25
C GLN A 175 5.52 14.16 9.11
N SER A 176 6.33 15.23 8.98
CA SER A 176 6.06 16.28 7.98
C SER A 176 6.28 15.82 6.53
N ASN A 177 7.30 15.00 6.28
CA ASN A 177 7.68 14.54 4.95
C ASN A 177 8.37 13.17 5.00
N PRO A 178 7.73 12.12 5.56
CA PRO A 178 8.36 10.82 5.68
C PRO A 178 8.73 10.28 4.30
N VAL A 179 9.87 9.60 4.24
CA VAL A 179 10.31 8.84 3.06
C VAL A 179 10.26 7.37 3.41
N LEU A 180 9.49 6.59 2.66
CA LEU A 180 9.39 5.15 2.82
C LEU A 180 9.95 4.44 1.59
N THR A 181 10.59 3.29 1.79
CA THR A 181 11.13 2.44 0.73
C THR A 181 10.74 0.99 1.08
N GLY A 182 9.81 0.40 0.34
CA GLY A 182 9.23 -0.91 0.70
C GLY A 182 8.52 -0.84 2.05
N GLY A 183 7.59 0.12 2.16
CA GLY A 183 6.98 0.47 3.44
C GLY A 183 5.90 -0.51 3.88
N GLU A 184 5.25 -1.20 2.94
CA GLU A 184 4.16 -2.15 3.16
C GLU A 184 3.14 -1.61 4.19
N THR A 185 2.79 -0.33 4.09
CA THR A 185 2.00 0.36 5.11
C THR A 185 1.08 1.40 4.50
N TYR A 186 0.12 1.87 5.28
CA TYR A 186 -0.69 3.02 4.93
C TYR A 186 -0.10 4.32 5.49
N VAL A 187 -0.07 5.33 4.63
CA VAL A 187 0.27 6.72 5.02
C VAL A 187 -1.01 7.54 5.03
N VAL A 188 -1.35 8.14 6.17
CA VAL A 188 -2.62 8.87 6.34
C VAL A 188 -2.40 10.39 6.24
N PHE A 189 -3.04 10.97 5.24
CA PHE A 189 -3.10 12.40 4.95
C PHE A 189 -4.31 13.05 5.62
N GLY A 190 -4.21 14.33 5.96
CA GLY A 190 -5.24 15.05 6.71
C GLY A 190 -5.26 14.76 8.22
N SER A 191 -6.29 15.27 8.90
CA SER A 191 -6.31 15.49 10.35
C SER A 191 -6.96 14.37 11.18
N SER A 192 -7.03 13.12 10.70
CA SER A 192 -7.56 12.02 11.52
C SER A 192 -6.75 11.80 12.79
N LYS A 193 -7.43 11.68 13.93
CA LYS A 193 -6.75 11.45 15.21
C LYS A 193 -6.58 9.95 15.44
N VAL A 194 -5.46 9.60 16.07
CA VAL A 194 -5.35 8.29 16.70
C VAL A 194 -6.05 8.40 18.05
N GLU A 195 -7.02 7.53 18.26
CA GLU A 195 -7.74 7.36 19.50
C GLU A 195 -7.17 6.12 20.20
N GLU A 196 -6.96 6.22 21.51
CA GLU A 196 -6.61 5.06 22.32
C GLU A 196 -7.84 4.61 23.12
N ARG A 197 -8.16 3.33 23.04
CA ARG A 197 -9.25 2.71 23.79
C ARG A 197 -8.84 1.32 24.24
N ALA A 198 -9.01 1.00 25.52
CA ALA A 198 -8.62 -0.29 26.10
C ALA A 198 -7.18 -0.73 25.77
N GLY A 199 -6.25 0.22 25.63
CA GLY A 199 -4.85 -0.05 25.25
C GLY A 199 -4.62 -0.31 23.76
N VAL A 200 -5.65 -0.16 22.93
CA VAL A 200 -5.60 -0.27 21.46
C VAL A 200 -5.53 1.13 20.86
N ALA A 201 -4.53 1.38 20.02
CA ALA A 201 -4.48 2.59 19.19
C ALA A 201 -5.28 2.38 17.90
N MET A 202 -6.17 3.32 17.58
CA MET A 202 -7.07 3.23 16.43
C MET A 202 -7.12 4.55 15.67
N LEU A 203 -7.10 4.49 14.34
CA LEU A 203 -7.48 5.59 13.46
C LEU A 203 -8.74 5.14 12.73
N ALA A 204 -9.89 5.57 13.23
CA ALA A 204 -11.19 5.18 12.71
C ALA A 204 -11.85 6.32 11.94
N ASP A 205 -12.67 5.94 10.96
CA ASP A 205 -13.57 6.85 10.29
C ASP A 205 -14.53 7.48 11.31
N PRO A 206 -14.64 8.81 11.37
CA PRO A 206 -15.57 9.47 12.29
C PRO A 206 -17.03 9.04 12.10
N ALA A 207 -17.43 8.71 10.88
CA ALA A 207 -18.77 8.24 10.54
C ALA A 207 -18.97 6.72 10.74
N LEU A 208 -17.93 5.97 11.12
CA LEU A 208 -18.09 4.57 11.48
C LEU A 208 -19.00 4.46 12.72
N PRO A 209 -20.02 3.56 12.71
CA PRO A 209 -20.86 3.32 13.86
C PRO A 209 -20.06 3.07 15.15
N GLU A 210 -20.39 3.78 16.22
CA GLU A 210 -19.62 3.76 17.47
C GLU A 210 -19.52 2.37 18.08
N TRP A 211 -20.58 1.56 17.95
CA TRP A 211 -20.59 0.19 18.48
C TRP A 211 -19.50 -0.68 17.84
N LEU A 212 -19.13 -0.45 16.57
CA LEU A 212 -18.03 -1.19 15.92
C LEU A 212 -16.67 -0.79 16.49
N LYS A 213 -16.46 0.50 16.78
CA LYS A 213 -15.23 0.99 17.41
C LYS A 213 -15.08 0.38 18.80
N VAL A 214 -16.16 0.36 19.58
CA VAL A 214 -16.23 -0.26 20.91
C VAL A 214 -15.94 -1.76 20.79
N GLU A 215 -16.67 -2.47 19.93
CA GLU A 215 -16.57 -3.92 19.77
C GLU A 215 -15.14 -4.36 19.43
N VAL A 216 -14.49 -3.67 18.49
CA VAL A 216 -13.11 -3.98 18.09
C VAL A 216 -12.12 -3.64 19.21
N ALA A 217 -12.24 -2.46 19.83
CA ALA A 217 -11.33 -2.02 20.89
C ALA A 217 -11.39 -2.90 22.13
N ASP A 218 -12.59 -3.34 22.52
CA ASP A 218 -12.79 -4.15 23.72
C ASP A 218 -12.39 -5.62 23.49
N PHE A 219 -12.54 -6.13 22.26
CA PHE A 219 -12.22 -7.51 21.96
C PHE A 219 -10.73 -7.75 21.66
N ALA A 220 -10.05 -6.82 20.98
CA ALA A 220 -8.65 -7.01 20.56
C ALA A 220 -7.67 -7.34 21.70
N PRO A 221 -7.69 -6.68 22.88
CA PRO A 221 -6.80 -7.02 23.99
C PRO A 221 -6.99 -8.47 24.47
N ASN A 222 -8.24 -8.95 24.53
CA ASN A 222 -8.56 -10.32 24.94
C ASN A 222 -8.00 -11.35 23.95
N VAL A 223 -8.02 -11.04 22.65
CA VAL A 223 -7.40 -11.88 21.61
C VAL A 223 -5.88 -11.94 21.81
N ALA A 224 -5.23 -10.81 22.03
CA ALA A 224 -3.78 -10.79 22.28
C ALA A 224 -3.40 -11.61 23.51
N GLU A 225 -4.15 -11.49 24.61
CA GLU A 225 -3.94 -12.30 25.82
C GLU A 225 -4.19 -13.80 25.56
N ALA A 226 -5.24 -14.12 24.81
CA ALA A 226 -5.56 -15.49 24.42
C ALA A 226 -4.47 -16.13 23.54
N TYR A 227 -3.82 -15.37 22.67
CA TYR A 227 -2.65 -15.85 21.91
C TYR A 227 -1.41 -15.93 22.79
N ALA A 228 -1.12 -14.90 23.60
CA ALA A 228 0.07 -14.88 24.45
C ALA A 228 0.09 -16.03 25.48
N SER A 229 -1.07 -16.38 26.05
CA SER A 229 -1.21 -17.50 27.00
C SER A 229 -0.97 -18.87 26.36
N ARG A 230 -1.10 -19.01 25.04
CA ARG A 230 -0.96 -20.29 24.32
C ARG A 230 0.34 -20.40 23.53
N LEU A 231 0.82 -19.30 22.98
CA LEU A 231 1.95 -19.24 22.05
C LEU A 231 3.19 -18.58 22.67
N GLY A 232 3.04 -17.96 23.85
CA GLY A 232 4.08 -17.16 24.50
C GLY A 232 3.99 -15.68 24.15
N SER A 233 4.82 -14.87 24.81
CA SER A 233 4.81 -13.42 24.66
C SER A 233 5.18 -12.97 23.25
N ARG A 234 4.53 -11.90 22.79
CA ARG A 234 4.86 -11.23 21.53
C ARG A 234 6.21 -10.52 21.64
N THR A 235 6.96 -10.49 20.54
CA THR A 235 8.25 -9.77 20.45
C THR A 235 8.06 -8.26 20.60
N ASP A 236 6.98 -7.69 20.04
CA ASP A 236 6.54 -6.32 20.33
C ASP A 236 5.32 -6.38 21.28
N PRO A 237 5.43 -5.84 22.50
CA PRO A 237 4.32 -5.85 23.46
C PRO A 237 3.15 -4.93 23.05
N ARG A 238 3.35 -4.01 22.09
CA ARG A 238 2.30 -3.07 21.66
C ARG A 238 1.32 -3.76 20.71
N LEU A 239 0.03 -3.44 20.85
CA LEU A 239 -0.96 -3.86 19.87
C LEU A 239 -0.75 -3.10 18.55
N PRO A 240 -1.02 -3.74 17.40
CA PRO A 240 -0.96 -3.05 16.11
C PRO A 240 -1.96 -1.91 16.08
N LEU A 241 -1.64 -0.85 15.33
CA LEU A 241 -2.58 0.24 15.07
C LEU A 241 -3.74 -0.29 14.22
N LEU A 242 -4.98 -0.02 14.64
CA LEU A 242 -6.15 -0.34 13.84
C LEU A 242 -6.50 0.82 12.93
N LEU A 243 -6.55 0.59 11.62
CA LEU A 243 -6.96 1.56 10.63
C LEU A 243 -8.35 1.17 10.13
N MET A 244 -9.41 1.92 10.50
CA MET A 244 -10.80 1.48 10.32
C MET A 244 -11.56 2.44 9.41
N GLY A 245 -11.75 2.06 8.13
CA GLY A 245 -12.52 2.81 7.14
C GLY A 245 -14.01 2.49 7.13
N TRP A 246 -14.85 3.44 6.72
CA TRP A 246 -16.29 3.27 6.55
C TRP A 246 -16.74 3.71 5.15
N ARG A 247 -17.23 2.77 4.34
CA ARG A 247 -17.72 3.04 2.98
C ARG A 247 -19.18 3.47 2.93
N GLY A 248 -19.88 3.42 4.06
CA GLY A 248 -21.26 3.85 4.18
C GLY A 248 -22.27 2.71 4.28
N PRO A 249 -23.55 3.05 4.54
CA PRO A 249 -24.63 2.10 4.75
C PRO A 249 -25.22 1.60 3.43
N THR A 250 -24.42 0.90 2.62
CA THR A 250 -24.91 0.35 1.35
C THR A 250 -26.03 -0.67 1.60
N PRO A 251 -27.20 -0.54 0.94
CA PRO A 251 -28.32 -1.44 1.15
C PRO A 251 -27.98 -2.91 0.88
N GLY A 252 -28.48 -3.81 1.72
CA GLY A 252 -28.30 -5.26 1.62
C GLY A 252 -26.88 -5.79 1.88
N LYS A 253 -25.94 -4.94 2.33
CA LYS A 253 -24.54 -5.34 2.60
C LYS A 253 -24.23 -5.45 4.09
N VAL A 254 -23.31 -6.35 4.39
CA VAL A 254 -22.58 -6.49 5.67
C VAL A 254 -21.16 -6.93 5.33
N ILE A 255 -20.28 -5.98 5.05
CA ILE A 255 -18.89 -6.22 4.65
C ILE A 255 -17.98 -5.75 5.78
N ASN A 256 -17.15 -6.69 6.22
CA ASN A 256 -15.96 -6.44 7.04
C ASN A 256 -14.81 -7.12 6.29
N ASP A 257 -13.99 -6.36 5.58
CA ASP A 257 -12.78 -6.81 4.90
C ASP A 257 -11.57 -5.97 5.35
N GLY A 258 -10.38 -6.31 4.85
CA GLY A 258 -9.14 -5.65 5.27
C GLY A 258 -7.94 -6.58 5.23
N GLY A 259 -6.98 -6.35 6.12
CA GLY A 259 -5.80 -7.20 6.23
C GLY A 259 -4.72 -6.65 7.16
N VAL A 260 -3.69 -7.46 7.41
CA VAL A 260 -2.56 -7.15 8.28
C VAL A 260 -1.36 -6.55 7.54
N ARG A 261 -0.65 -5.63 8.20
CA ARG A 261 0.69 -5.14 7.85
C ARG A 261 1.62 -5.09 9.04
N PRO A 262 2.93 -4.94 8.82
CA PRO A 262 3.86 -4.59 9.89
C PRO A 262 3.32 -3.43 10.76
N GLY A 263 2.91 -3.77 11.98
CA GLY A 263 2.39 -2.85 12.98
C GLY A 263 0.98 -2.27 12.74
N GLN A 264 0.20 -2.79 11.77
CA GLN A 264 -1.15 -2.29 11.48
C GLN A 264 -2.14 -3.42 11.14
N ILE A 265 -3.40 -3.26 11.54
CA ILE A 265 -4.52 -4.04 11.00
C ILE A 265 -5.48 -3.06 10.35
N VAL A 266 -5.85 -3.33 9.10
CA VAL A 266 -6.80 -2.53 8.35
C VAL A 266 -8.16 -3.20 8.40
N PHE A 267 -9.18 -2.40 8.68
CA PHE A 267 -10.59 -2.75 8.56
C PHE A 267 -11.27 -1.82 7.58
N ASN A 268 -12.07 -2.39 6.71
CA ASN A 268 -12.97 -1.69 5.82
C ASN A 268 -14.37 -2.21 6.08
N PHE A 269 -15.24 -1.30 6.53
CA PHE A 269 -16.63 -1.59 6.84
C PHE A 269 -17.55 -1.02 5.76
N GLU A 270 -18.55 -1.78 5.33
CA GLU A 270 -19.61 -1.31 4.41
C GLU A 270 -20.93 -2.03 4.70
N GLY A 271 -22.03 -1.27 4.75
CA GLY A 271 -23.37 -1.82 4.62
C GLY A 271 -24.36 -1.41 5.71
N GLU A 272 -25.64 -1.31 5.35
CA GLU A 272 -26.71 -0.89 6.27
C GLU A 272 -26.86 -1.80 7.48
N GLY A 273 -26.56 -3.11 7.34
CA GLY A 273 -26.65 -4.09 8.42
C GLY A 273 -25.56 -3.93 9.50
N LEU A 274 -24.72 -2.90 9.39
CA LEU A 274 -23.72 -2.49 10.37
C LEU A 274 -24.12 -1.22 11.12
N LEU A 275 -25.23 -0.56 10.78
CA LEU A 275 -25.66 0.66 11.46
C LEU A 275 -25.97 0.43 12.94
N ASP A 276 -26.67 -0.67 13.22
CA ASP A 276 -27.03 -1.09 14.57
C ASP A 276 -26.28 -2.37 14.96
N SER A 277 -25.93 -2.47 16.24
CA SER A 277 -25.29 -3.65 16.78
C SER A 277 -26.18 -4.88 16.60
N ASN A 278 -25.62 -5.96 16.05
CA ASN A 278 -26.29 -7.24 15.97
C ASN A 278 -25.28 -8.38 16.13
N GLU A 279 -25.75 -9.49 16.68
CA GLU A 279 -24.92 -10.64 17.05
C GLU A 279 -24.12 -11.18 15.86
N ARG A 280 -24.76 -11.28 14.68
CA ARG A 280 -24.11 -11.79 13.46
C ARG A 280 -22.95 -10.91 13.02
N ALA A 281 -23.14 -9.60 12.97
CA ALA A 281 -22.10 -8.65 12.62
C ALA A 281 -20.99 -8.61 13.67
N ALA A 282 -21.34 -8.63 14.96
CA ALA A 282 -20.37 -8.70 16.05
C ALA A 282 -19.50 -9.96 15.97
N GLN A 283 -20.10 -11.13 15.76
CA GLN A 283 -19.36 -12.39 15.58
C GLN A 283 -18.43 -12.35 14.36
N ARG A 284 -18.89 -11.79 13.23
CA ARG A 284 -18.07 -11.59 12.04
C ARG A 284 -16.87 -10.67 12.33
N THR A 285 -17.11 -9.54 12.99
CA THR A 285 -16.06 -8.58 13.39
C THR A 285 -15.04 -9.22 14.32
N ARG A 286 -15.49 -9.94 15.37
CA ARG A 286 -14.64 -10.69 16.32
C ARG A 286 -13.80 -11.75 15.63
N TRP A 287 -14.41 -12.54 14.74
CA TRP A 287 -13.68 -13.53 13.96
C TRP A 287 -12.58 -12.88 13.11
N PHE A 288 -12.90 -11.76 12.46
CA PHE A 288 -11.94 -11.06 11.60
C PHE A 288 -10.76 -10.49 12.40
N ILE A 289 -11.00 -9.75 13.50
CA ILE A 289 -9.90 -9.26 14.33
C ILE A 289 -9.06 -10.40 14.90
N ALA A 290 -9.68 -11.52 15.32
CA ALA A 290 -8.93 -12.69 15.76
C ALA A 290 -8.06 -13.28 14.65
N HIS A 291 -8.63 -13.43 13.44
CA HIS A 291 -7.89 -13.89 12.26
C HIS A 291 -6.70 -12.98 11.94
N GLU A 292 -6.92 -11.67 11.87
CA GLU A 292 -5.87 -10.71 11.56
C GLU A 292 -4.79 -10.67 12.66
N MET A 293 -5.17 -10.72 13.93
CA MET A 293 -4.21 -10.74 15.03
C MET A 293 -3.38 -12.02 15.08
N ALA A 294 -3.85 -13.14 14.53
CA ALA A 294 -3.09 -14.39 14.48
C ALA A 294 -1.83 -14.31 13.59
N HIS A 295 -1.73 -13.30 12.73
CA HIS A 295 -0.55 -13.06 11.89
C HIS A 295 0.60 -12.35 12.64
N PHE A 296 0.39 -11.95 13.91
CA PHE A 296 1.38 -11.27 14.77
C PHE A 296 1.91 -12.17 15.90
#